data_AF-A0A962IEA3-F1
#
_entry.id   AF-A0A962IEA3-F1
#
_cell.length_a   1.000
_cell.length_b   1.000
_cell.length_c   1.000
_cell.angle_alpha   90.00
_cell.angle_beta   90.00
_cell.angle_gamma   90.00
#
_symmetry.space_group_name_H-M   'P 1'
#
loop_
_entity.id
_entity.type
_entity.pdbx_description
1 polymer ?
#
loop_
_entity_poly.entity_id
_entity_poly.type
_entity_poly.pdbx_seq_one_letter_code
_entity_poly.pdbx_strand_id
1 'polypeptide(L)'
;NEQIQTLFIGVLAVLLLASAAGYWMSRRKGADASVQNFNARTIAWWAMVVLIGVAFLFGKTGVVLLFAILSAVALYEFTILTTNGHADRLAIFAAFIVVLPVQYWLVWTQWYGLFSIFIPVYGFLLLPVLSMLRADTTNFMSRISELQWGVMIAVFSLSHVPALMVINIPGFEGRNILLIAFLIIVVQASDVLQ
;
A
#
# COMPACT_ATOMS: atom_id res chain seq x y z
N ASN A 1 -11.13 -17.06 14.66
CA ASN A 1 -11.30 -15.90 15.57
C ASN A 1 -10.23 -15.83 16.66
N GLU A 2 -9.98 -16.88 17.44
CA GLU A 2 -8.94 -16.85 18.49
C GLU A 2 -7.56 -16.42 17.97
N GLN A 3 -7.06 -17.01 16.88
CA GLN A 3 -5.74 -16.67 16.34
C GLN A 3 -5.60 -15.20 15.93
N ILE A 4 -6.67 -14.60 15.38
CA ILE A 4 -6.70 -13.19 15.00
C ILE A 4 -6.64 -12.32 16.27
N GLN A 5 -7.42 -12.67 17.29
CA GLN A 5 -7.40 -11.97 18.58
C GLN A 5 -6.03 -12.06 19.26
N THR A 6 -5.41 -13.25 19.28
CA THR A 6 -4.06 -13.44 19.85
C THR A 6 -3.01 -12.60 19.12
N LEU A 7 -3.12 -12.47 17.79
CA LEU A 7 -2.20 -11.67 16.99
C LEU A 7 -2.38 -10.18 17.27
N PHE A 8 -3.64 -9.70 17.33
CA PHE A 8 -3.93 -8.32 17.73
C PHE A 8 -3.45 -8.00 19.16
N ILE A 9 -3.68 -8.90 20.11
CA ILE A 9 -3.22 -8.75 21.50
C ILE A 9 -1.69 -8.74 21.55
N GLY A 10 -1.02 -9.60 20.79
CA GLY A 10 0.44 -9.63 20.69
C GLY A 10 1.01 -8.33 20.12
N VAL A 11 0.43 -7.83 19.02
CA VAL A 11 0.84 -6.55 18.42
C VAL A 11 0.62 -5.38 19.38
N LEU A 12 -0.55 -5.33 20.06
CA LEU A 12 -0.83 -4.31 21.06
C LEU A 12 0.14 -4.36 22.24
N ALA A 13 0.46 -5.56 22.74
CA ALA A 13 1.42 -5.73 23.83
C ALA A 13 2.82 -5.22 23.43
N VAL A 14 3.30 -5.56 22.23
CA VAL A 14 4.59 -5.07 21.71
C VAL A 14 4.59 -3.55 21.56
N LEU A 15 3.52 -2.96 21.02
CA LEU A 15 3.39 -1.51 20.86
C LEU A 15 3.35 -0.77 22.19
N LEU A 16 2.64 -1.32 23.19
CA LEU A 16 2.60 -0.75 24.53
C LEU A 16 3.97 -0.81 25.20
N LEU A 17 4.70 -1.92 25.06
CA LEU A 17 6.06 -2.05 25.56
C LEU A 17 7.02 -1.07 24.88
N ALA A 18 6.95 -0.93 23.55
CA ALA A 18 7.74 0.04 22.79
C ALA A 18 7.43 1.48 23.20
N SER A 19 6.14 1.81 23.39
CA SER A 19 5.68 3.12 23.84
C SER A 19 6.17 3.42 25.26
N ALA A 20 6.11 2.44 26.16
CA ALA A 20 6.62 2.57 27.53
C ALA A 20 8.14 2.74 27.55
N ALA A 21 8.87 1.99 26.72
CA ALA A 21 10.32 2.13 26.58
C ALA A 21 10.71 3.52 26.03
N GLY A 22 9.99 4.02 25.01
CA GLY A 22 10.18 5.36 24.46
C GLY A 22 9.90 6.46 25.47
N TYR A 23 8.82 6.34 26.24
CA TYR A 23 8.48 7.27 27.32
C TYR A 23 9.53 7.27 28.44
N TRP A 24 10.03 6.10 28.82
CA TRP A 24 11.04 5.95 29.85
C TRP A 24 12.40 6.53 29.40
N MET A 25 12.78 6.32 28.14
CA MET A 25 13.97 6.95 27.54
C MET A 25 13.84 8.47 27.47
N SER A 26 12.67 8.99 27.09
CA SER A 26 12.39 10.44 27.04
C SER A 26 12.53 11.10 28.41
N ARG A 27 12.09 10.42 29.48
CA ARG A 27 12.28 10.90 30.86
C ARG A 27 13.71 10.84 31.35
N ARG A 28 14.55 9.91 30.88
CA ARG A 28 15.95 9.76 31.32
C ARG A 28 16.95 10.60 30.54
N LYS A 29 16.78 10.77 29.23
CA LYS A 29 17.74 11.44 28.34
C LYS A 29 17.33 12.85 27.90
N GLY A 30 16.12 13.31 28.22
CA GLY A 30 15.64 14.62 27.76
C GLY A 30 15.39 14.68 26.25
N ALA A 31 15.52 15.87 25.65
CA ALA A 31 15.25 16.16 24.23
C ALA A 31 16.38 15.67 23.30
N ASP A 32 16.76 14.40 23.40
CA ASP A 32 17.70 13.76 22.49
C ASP A 32 16.99 13.49 21.15
N ALA A 33 17.60 13.91 20.03
CA ALA A 33 17.00 13.80 18.69
C ALA A 33 16.70 12.34 18.31
N SER A 34 17.50 11.40 18.82
CA SER A 34 17.30 9.96 18.67
C SER A 34 15.98 9.48 19.32
N VAL A 35 15.66 10.01 20.50
CA VAL A 35 14.45 9.65 21.25
C VAL A 35 13.21 10.28 20.63
N GLN A 36 13.31 11.51 20.12
CA GLN A 36 12.21 12.16 19.41
C GLN A 36 11.85 11.42 18.12
N ASN A 37 12.84 11.00 17.34
CA ASN A 37 12.61 10.20 16.13
C ASN A 37 11.96 8.85 16.48
N PHE A 38 12.48 8.13 17.49
CA PHE A 38 11.88 6.88 17.96
C PHE A 38 10.41 7.04 18.38
N ASN A 39 10.08 8.12 19.10
CA ASN A 39 8.71 8.38 19.53
C ASN A 39 7.79 8.74 18.35
N ALA A 40 8.26 9.54 17.39
CA ALA A 40 7.51 9.87 16.17
C ALA A 40 7.19 8.62 15.35
N ARG A 41 8.16 7.70 15.21
CA ARG A 41 7.97 6.38 14.56
C ARG A 41 6.92 5.55 15.28
N THR A 42 7.00 5.50 16.62
CA THR A 42 6.05 4.76 17.47
C THR A 42 4.62 5.30 17.31
N ILE A 43 4.45 6.63 17.19
CA ILE A 43 3.14 7.25 16.96
C ILE A 43 2.60 6.90 15.57
N ALA A 44 3.45 6.95 14.53
CA ALA A 44 3.06 6.55 13.17
C ALA A 44 2.63 5.07 13.12
N TRP A 45 3.27 4.21 13.91
CA TRP A 45 2.90 2.80 14.03
C TRP A 45 1.52 2.61 14.65
N TRP A 46 1.19 3.36 15.71
CA TRP A 46 -0.15 3.37 16.27
C TRP A 46 -1.20 3.77 15.24
N ALA A 47 -0.92 4.78 14.43
CA ALA A 47 -1.81 5.18 13.34
C ALA A 47 -2.02 4.02 12.34
N MET A 48 -0.96 3.36 11.87
CA MET A 48 -1.08 2.22 10.95
C MET A 48 -1.88 1.06 11.56
N VAL A 49 -1.60 0.68 12.81
CA VAL A 49 -2.26 -0.45 13.49
C VAL A 49 -3.74 -0.18 13.71
N VAL A 50 -4.11 1.04 14.11
CA VAL A 50 -5.51 1.44 14.25
C VAL A 50 -6.21 1.39 12.89
N LEU A 51 -5.59 1.94 11.86
CA LEU A 51 -6.18 2.08 10.54
C LEU A 51 -6.38 0.71 9.86
N ILE A 52 -5.41 -0.19 9.98
CA ILE A 52 -5.52 -1.60 9.56
C ILE A 52 -6.54 -2.35 10.43
N GLY A 53 -6.53 -2.12 11.74
CA GLY A 53 -7.46 -2.72 12.69
C GLY A 53 -8.91 -2.42 12.35
N VAL A 54 -9.21 -1.16 12.03
CA VAL A 54 -10.53 -0.73 11.57
C VAL A 54 -10.88 -1.40 10.24
N ALA A 55 -9.96 -1.44 9.27
CA ALA A 55 -10.22 -2.11 8.00
C ALA A 55 -10.56 -3.60 8.16
N PHE A 56 -9.93 -4.28 9.11
CA PHE A 56 -10.25 -5.67 9.43
C PHE A 56 -11.65 -5.88 10.02
N LEU A 57 -12.23 -4.89 10.71
CA LEU A 57 -13.63 -4.98 11.19
C LEU A 57 -14.63 -5.07 10.03
N PHE A 58 -14.29 -4.50 8.88
CA PHE A 58 -15.09 -4.56 7.65
C PHE A 58 -14.71 -5.76 6.74
N GLY A 59 -13.84 -6.65 7.21
CA GLY A 59 -13.42 -7.86 6.51
C GLY A 59 -12.72 -7.59 5.17
N LYS A 60 -12.96 -8.47 4.18
CA LYS A 60 -12.34 -8.40 2.84
C LYS A 60 -12.56 -7.04 2.19
N THR A 61 -13.78 -6.52 2.19
CA THR A 61 -14.13 -5.25 1.55
C THR A 61 -13.40 -4.08 2.20
N GLY A 62 -13.31 -4.06 3.53
CA GLY A 62 -12.59 -3.03 4.28
C GLY A 62 -11.12 -2.93 3.90
N VAL A 63 -10.42 -4.07 3.87
CA VAL A 63 -8.99 -4.10 3.55
C VAL A 63 -8.74 -3.78 2.07
N VAL A 64 -9.58 -4.27 1.15
CA VAL A 64 -9.48 -3.91 -0.28
C VAL A 64 -9.66 -2.39 -0.46
N LEU A 65 -10.66 -1.80 0.19
CA LEU A 65 -10.95 -0.37 0.09
C LEU A 65 -9.85 0.48 0.75
N LEU A 66 -9.33 0.04 1.89
CA LEU A 66 -8.17 0.67 2.54
C LEU A 66 -6.99 0.74 1.56
N PHE A 67 -6.59 -0.39 0.99
CA PHE A 67 -5.46 -0.43 0.08
C PHE A 67 -5.73 0.33 -1.23
N ALA A 68 -6.99 0.42 -1.67
CA ALA A 68 -7.37 1.26 -2.82
C ALA A 68 -7.12 2.74 -2.54
N ILE A 69 -7.49 3.21 -1.34
CA ILE A 69 -7.23 4.59 -0.89
C ILE A 69 -5.73 4.83 -0.75
N LEU A 70 -5.00 3.91 -0.11
CA LEU A 70 -3.54 4.02 0.01
C LEU A 70 -2.86 4.07 -1.36
N SER A 71 -3.33 3.28 -2.33
CA SER A 71 -2.83 3.32 -3.70
C SER A 71 -3.14 4.63 -4.41
N ALA A 72 -4.32 5.21 -4.16
CA ALA A 72 -4.69 6.50 -4.73
C ALA A 72 -3.79 7.62 -4.17
N VAL A 73 -3.54 7.62 -2.86
CA VAL A 73 -2.63 8.57 -2.22
C VAL A 73 -1.19 8.38 -2.71
N ALA A 74 -0.72 7.13 -2.78
CA ALA A 74 0.62 6.81 -3.26
C ALA A 74 0.81 7.23 -4.73
N LEU A 75 -0.19 6.97 -5.58
CA LEU A 75 -0.13 7.37 -6.98
C LEU A 75 -0.18 8.89 -7.11
N TYR A 76 -0.97 9.58 -6.29
CA TYR A 76 -1.06 11.04 -6.27
C TYR A 76 0.28 11.69 -5.90
N GLU A 77 0.87 11.28 -4.79
CA GLU A 77 2.19 11.76 -4.36
C GLU A 77 3.27 11.45 -5.40
N PHE A 78 3.24 10.25 -5.99
CA PHE A 78 4.17 9.90 -7.07
C PHE A 78 4.01 10.85 -8.27
N THR A 79 2.78 11.11 -8.71
CA THR A 79 2.54 11.99 -9.86
C THR A 79 2.89 13.45 -9.58
N ILE A 80 2.86 13.92 -8.34
CA ILE A 80 3.32 15.27 -8.00
C ILE A 80 4.84 15.40 -8.17
N LEU A 81 5.58 14.34 -7.83
CA LEU A 81 7.03 14.33 -7.86
C LEU A 81 7.61 14.10 -9.26
N THR A 82 6.82 13.57 -10.20
CA THR A 82 7.26 13.30 -11.58
C THR A 82 7.06 14.51 -12.51
N THR A 83 7.88 14.57 -13.57
CA THR A 83 7.83 15.69 -14.52
C THR A 83 6.69 15.48 -15.52
N ASN A 84 5.47 15.85 -15.15
CA ASN A 84 4.30 15.63 -16.01
C ASN A 84 4.11 16.77 -17.02
N GLY A 85 3.98 16.41 -18.30
CA GLY A 85 3.60 17.35 -19.36
C GLY A 85 2.09 17.61 -19.35
N HIS A 86 1.66 18.72 -19.97
CA HIS A 86 0.23 18.96 -20.20
C HIS A 86 -0.43 17.83 -21.01
N ALA A 87 0.35 17.16 -21.86
CA ALA A 87 -0.05 16.02 -22.67
C ALA A 87 -0.42 14.77 -21.83
N ASP A 88 0.14 14.59 -20.64
CA ASP A 88 -0.04 13.33 -19.90
C ASP A 88 -1.32 13.30 -19.05
N ARG A 89 -2.07 14.41 -18.96
CA ARG A 89 -3.28 14.46 -18.10
C ARG A 89 -4.32 13.40 -18.47
N LEU A 90 -4.43 12.99 -19.73
CA LEU A 90 -5.36 11.90 -20.11
C LEU A 90 -4.89 10.55 -19.58
N ALA A 91 -3.60 10.25 -19.70
CA ALA A 91 -3.02 9.00 -19.23
C ALA A 91 -3.05 8.93 -17.69
N ILE A 92 -2.73 10.04 -17.01
CA ILE A 92 -2.85 10.17 -15.56
C ILE A 92 -4.32 10.00 -15.14
N PHE A 93 -5.26 10.69 -15.80
CA PHE A 93 -6.69 10.54 -15.51
C PHE A 93 -7.15 9.09 -15.68
N ALA A 94 -6.73 8.42 -16.75
CA ALA A 94 -7.03 7.00 -16.96
C ALA A 94 -6.42 6.11 -15.87
N ALA A 95 -5.21 6.42 -15.39
CA ALA A 95 -4.59 5.68 -14.29
C ALA A 95 -5.45 5.75 -13.00
N PHE A 96 -5.97 6.94 -12.66
CA PHE A 96 -6.79 7.14 -11.47
C PHE A 96 -8.23 6.62 -11.59
N ILE A 97 -8.88 6.86 -12.73
CA ILE A 97 -10.33 6.60 -12.89
C ILE A 97 -10.62 5.24 -13.49
N VAL A 98 -9.68 4.67 -14.26
CA VAL A 98 -9.86 3.37 -14.91
C VAL A 98 -8.96 2.33 -14.28
N VAL A 99 -7.64 2.54 -14.29
CA VAL A 99 -6.70 1.48 -13.89
C VAL A 99 -6.83 1.13 -12.42
N LEU A 100 -6.84 2.12 -11.53
CA LEU A 100 -6.94 1.89 -10.08
C LEU A 100 -8.26 1.20 -9.68
N PRO A 101 -9.45 1.69 -10.09
CA PRO A 101 -10.71 1.04 -9.71
C PRO A 101 -10.85 -0.36 -10.30
N VAL A 102 -10.45 -0.56 -11.56
CA VAL A 102 -10.49 -1.88 -12.20
C VAL A 102 -9.55 -2.85 -11.49
N GLN A 103 -8.32 -2.44 -11.15
CA GLN A 103 -7.38 -3.30 -10.42
C GLN A 103 -7.96 -3.75 -9.07
N TYR A 104 -8.52 -2.83 -8.29
CA TYR A 104 -9.10 -3.17 -6.99
C TYR A 104 -10.43 -3.94 -7.10
N TRP A 105 -11.19 -3.74 -8.16
CA TRP A 105 -12.35 -4.57 -8.48
C TRP A 105 -11.96 -6.00 -8.87
N LEU A 106 -10.85 -6.18 -9.62
CA LEU A 106 -10.30 -7.51 -9.95
C LEU A 106 -9.80 -8.23 -8.69
N VAL A 107 -9.14 -7.51 -7.79
CA VAL A 107 -8.81 -8.04 -6.45
C VAL A 107 -10.10 -8.44 -5.74
N TRP A 108 -11.15 -7.63 -5.76
CA TRP A 108 -12.38 -7.95 -5.06
C TRP A 108 -13.09 -9.19 -5.66
N THR A 109 -13.15 -9.32 -6.99
CA THR A 109 -13.79 -10.46 -7.69
C THR A 109 -12.94 -11.73 -7.74
N GLN A 110 -11.68 -11.69 -7.31
CA GLN A 110 -10.78 -12.86 -7.23
C GLN A 110 -10.32 -13.42 -8.56
N TRP A 111 -10.31 -12.57 -9.58
CA TRP A 111 -9.86 -12.99 -10.89
C TRP A 111 -8.34 -12.88 -11.02
N TYR A 112 -7.63 -13.80 -10.35
CA TYR A 112 -6.17 -13.79 -10.25
C TYR A 112 -5.47 -13.67 -11.61
N GLY A 113 -5.89 -14.44 -12.61
CA GLY A 113 -5.27 -14.43 -13.94
C GLY A 113 -5.32 -13.08 -14.63
N LEU A 114 -6.44 -12.35 -14.52
CA LEU A 114 -6.56 -11.01 -15.12
C LEU A 114 -5.86 -9.96 -14.25
N PHE A 115 -6.01 -10.05 -12.93
CA PHE A 115 -5.33 -9.18 -11.96
C PHE A 115 -3.81 -9.12 -12.16
N SER A 116 -3.15 -10.26 -12.38
CA SER A 116 -1.69 -10.33 -12.49
C SER A 116 -1.16 -9.76 -13.81
N ILE A 117 -1.97 -9.72 -14.86
CA ILE A 117 -1.57 -9.22 -16.19
C ILE A 117 -2.16 -7.84 -16.52
N PHE A 118 -3.18 -7.38 -15.79
CA PHE A 118 -3.90 -6.15 -16.11
C PHE A 118 -2.97 -4.95 -16.23
N ILE A 119 -2.20 -4.64 -15.19
CA ILE A 119 -1.27 -3.50 -15.23
C ILE A 119 -0.05 -3.80 -16.10
N PRO A 120 0.69 -4.92 -15.91
CA PRO A 120 1.94 -5.14 -16.64
C PRO A 120 1.78 -5.31 -18.15
N VAL A 121 0.63 -5.79 -18.63
CA VAL A 121 0.35 -5.97 -20.06
C VAL A 121 -0.56 -4.84 -20.57
N TYR A 122 -1.79 -4.74 -20.07
CA TYR A 122 -2.76 -3.80 -20.62
C TYR A 122 -2.45 -2.35 -20.20
N GLY A 123 -2.11 -2.11 -18.94
CA GLY A 123 -1.71 -0.78 -18.47
C GLY A 123 -0.49 -0.27 -19.23
N PHE A 124 0.54 -1.10 -19.39
CA PHE A 124 1.77 -0.73 -20.09
C PHE A 124 1.56 -0.46 -21.57
N LEU A 125 0.61 -1.13 -22.22
CA LEU A 125 0.29 -0.88 -23.63
C LEU A 125 -0.65 0.31 -23.82
N LEU A 126 -1.65 0.48 -22.95
CA LEU A 126 -2.69 1.51 -23.10
C LEU A 126 -2.24 2.90 -22.65
N LEU A 127 -1.45 3.01 -21.58
CA LEU A 127 -1.01 4.31 -21.06
C LEU A 127 -0.17 5.11 -22.07
N PRO A 128 0.81 4.52 -22.80
CA PRO A 128 1.53 5.23 -23.87
C PRO A 128 0.65 5.61 -25.06
N VAL A 129 -0.34 4.78 -25.41
CA VAL A 129 -1.29 5.10 -26.49
C VAL A 129 -2.11 6.33 -26.11
N LEU A 130 -2.60 6.39 -24.86
CA LEU A 130 -3.36 7.52 -24.36
C LEU A 130 -2.54 8.82 -24.28
N SER A 131 -1.26 8.75 -23.92
CA SER A 131 -0.38 9.91 -23.90
C SER A 131 -0.03 10.40 -25.32
N MET A 132 0.08 9.49 -26.29
CA MET A 132 0.36 9.83 -27.69
C MET A 132 -0.79 10.56 -28.40
N LEU A 133 -2.04 10.40 -27.94
CA LEU A 133 -3.22 11.06 -28.55
C LEU A 133 -3.12 12.59 -28.59
N ARG A 134 -2.27 13.20 -27.76
CA ARG A 134 -2.05 14.65 -27.74
C ARG A 134 -0.83 15.12 -28.54
N ALA A 135 -0.16 14.19 -29.24
CA ALA A 135 0.95 14.45 -30.18
C ALA A 135 2.13 15.26 -29.63
N ASP A 136 2.37 15.23 -28.31
CA ASP A 136 3.50 15.91 -27.67
C ASP A 136 4.67 14.95 -27.49
N THR A 137 5.77 15.23 -28.20
CA THR A 137 6.98 14.39 -28.25
C THR A 137 8.06 14.84 -27.28
N THR A 138 7.92 15.98 -26.61
CA THR A 138 8.92 16.45 -25.65
C THR A 138 9.09 15.43 -24.54
N ASN A 139 10.31 14.98 -24.23
CA ASN A 139 10.60 14.02 -23.14
C ASN A 139 9.67 12.79 -23.04
N PHE A 140 9.03 12.38 -24.15
CA PHE A 140 7.91 11.43 -24.14
C PHE A 140 8.28 10.11 -23.46
N MET A 141 9.46 9.56 -23.77
CA MET A 141 9.90 8.30 -23.19
C MET A 141 10.09 8.38 -21.66
N SER A 142 10.61 9.49 -21.14
CA SER A 142 10.80 9.69 -19.68
C SER A 142 9.45 9.73 -18.98
N ARG A 143 8.53 10.56 -19.45
CA ARG A 143 7.21 10.76 -18.82
C ARG A 143 6.36 9.49 -18.82
N ILE A 144 6.41 8.75 -19.93
CA ILE A 144 5.64 7.50 -20.06
C ILE A 144 6.24 6.42 -19.17
N SER A 145 7.57 6.33 -19.10
CA SER A 145 8.24 5.38 -18.19
C SER A 145 7.91 5.71 -16.74
N GLU A 146 7.97 6.99 -16.36
CA GLU A 146 7.59 7.48 -15.03
C GLU A 146 6.15 7.07 -14.70
N LEU A 147 5.18 7.33 -15.59
CA LEU A 147 3.78 6.97 -15.36
C LEU A 147 3.57 5.45 -15.26
N GLN A 148 4.18 4.66 -16.15
CA GLN A 148 4.11 3.19 -16.12
C GLN A 148 4.65 2.64 -14.80
N TRP A 149 5.81 3.11 -14.35
CA TRP A 149 6.40 2.70 -13.07
C TRP A 149 5.59 3.19 -11.86
N GLY A 150 5.03 4.40 -11.94
CA GLY A 150 4.13 4.94 -10.93
C GLY A 150 2.94 4.02 -10.70
N VAL A 151 2.26 3.60 -11.77
CA VAL A 151 1.13 2.66 -11.67
C VAL A 151 1.58 1.28 -11.19
N MET A 152 2.76 0.79 -11.59
CA MET A 152 3.30 -0.47 -11.08
C MET A 152 3.53 -0.43 -9.56
N ILE A 153 4.22 0.59 -9.08
CA ILE A 153 4.61 0.65 -7.67
C ILE A 153 3.40 1.01 -6.81
N ALA A 154 2.66 2.05 -7.19
CA ALA A 154 1.57 2.58 -6.36
C ALA A 154 0.29 1.76 -6.45
N VAL A 155 0.02 1.04 -7.54
CA VAL A 155 -1.24 0.30 -7.71
C VAL A 155 -1.00 -1.20 -7.79
N PHE A 156 -0.17 -1.67 -8.72
CA PHE A 156 0.05 -3.10 -8.91
C PHE A 156 0.64 -3.74 -7.66
N SER A 157 1.78 -3.26 -7.16
CA SER A 157 2.44 -3.84 -5.99
C SER A 157 1.58 -3.77 -4.73
N LEU A 158 0.94 -2.63 -4.46
CA LEU A 158 0.08 -2.48 -3.27
C LEU A 158 -1.18 -3.36 -3.34
N SER A 159 -1.74 -3.58 -4.53
CA SER A 159 -2.92 -4.43 -4.72
C SER A 159 -2.67 -5.92 -4.43
N HIS A 160 -1.41 -6.37 -4.39
CA HIS A 160 -1.08 -7.75 -4.01
C HIS A 160 -1.27 -8.00 -2.51
N VAL A 161 -1.18 -6.98 -1.66
CA VAL A 161 -1.37 -7.14 -0.22
C VAL A 161 -2.79 -7.62 0.12
N PRO A 162 -3.87 -6.96 -0.32
CA PRO A 162 -5.23 -7.46 -0.11
C PRO A 162 -5.52 -8.76 -0.89
N ALA A 163 -4.81 -9.03 -1.99
CA ALA A 163 -4.95 -10.28 -2.72
C ALA A 163 -4.53 -11.51 -1.87
N LEU A 164 -3.60 -11.35 -0.94
CA LEU A 164 -3.19 -12.42 0.01
C LEU A 164 -4.35 -12.98 0.83
N MET A 165 -5.40 -12.19 1.11
CA MET A 165 -6.55 -12.69 1.87
C MET A 165 -7.31 -13.80 1.17
N VAL A 166 -7.15 -13.93 -0.14
CA VAL A 166 -8.09 -14.70 -0.94
C VAL A 166 -7.42 -15.73 -1.84
N ILE A 167 -6.09 -15.84 -1.71
CA ILE A 167 -5.37 -17.04 -2.12
C ILE A 167 -5.93 -18.21 -1.32
N ASN A 168 -6.41 -19.25 -2.01
CA ASN A 168 -6.79 -20.49 -1.35
C ASN A 168 -5.57 -21.39 -1.22
N ILE A 169 -5.11 -21.61 0.01
CA ILE A 169 -3.98 -22.51 0.30
C ILE A 169 -4.56 -23.74 0.99
N PRO A 170 -4.43 -24.94 0.39
CA PRO A 170 -4.90 -26.18 1.01
C PRO A 170 -4.33 -26.33 2.44
N GLY A 171 -5.21 -26.46 3.43
CA GLY A 171 -4.83 -26.57 4.84
C GLY A 171 -4.60 -25.24 5.59
N PHE A 172 -4.77 -24.09 4.94
CA PHE A 172 -4.64 -22.75 5.55
C PHE A 172 -5.94 -21.91 5.44
N GLU A 173 -7.05 -22.56 5.11
CA GLU A 173 -8.35 -21.91 4.95
C GLU A 173 -8.77 -21.15 6.23
N GLY A 174 -9.18 -19.89 6.06
CA GLY A 174 -9.59 -19.02 7.16
C GLY A 174 -8.45 -18.31 7.93
N ARG A 175 -7.19 -18.54 7.57
CA ARG A 175 -6.01 -17.91 8.21
C ARG A 175 -5.27 -16.90 7.33
N ASN A 176 -5.78 -16.62 6.14
CA ASN A 176 -5.13 -15.72 5.18
C ASN A 176 -4.90 -14.30 5.71
N ILE A 177 -5.71 -13.84 6.67
CA ILE A 177 -5.47 -12.58 7.40
C ILE A 177 -4.12 -12.56 8.11
N LEU A 178 -3.64 -13.71 8.60
CA LEU A 178 -2.34 -13.83 9.25
C LEU A 178 -1.19 -13.53 8.28
N LEU A 179 -1.37 -13.76 6.97
CA LEU A 179 -0.35 -13.45 5.96
C LEU A 179 -0.16 -11.94 5.79
N ILE A 180 -1.27 -11.18 5.81
CA ILE A 180 -1.20 -9.71 5.77
C ILE A 180 -0.55 -9.21 7.05
N ALA A 181 -0.98 -9.71 8.22
CA ALA A 181 -0.40 -9.30 9.49
C ALA A 181 1.10 -9.61 9.55
N PHE A 182 1.51 -10.81 9.10
CA PHE A 182 2.91 -11.21 9.00
C PHE A 182 3.70 -10.26 8.09
N LEU A 183 3.21 -10.00 6.88
CA LEU A 183 3.87 -9.08 5.94
C LEU A 183 4.09 -7.70 6.58
N ILE A 184 3.05 -7.15 7.19
CA ILE A 184 3.10 -5.82 7.80
C ILE A 184 4.06 -5.79 8.99
N ILE A 185 4.02 -6.81 9.86
CA ILE A 185 4.94 -6.91 11.00
C ILE A 185 6.38 -7.01 10.53
N VAL A 186 6.68 -7.79 9.50
CA VAL A 186 8.04 -7.94 8.96
C VAL A 186 8.54 -6.63 8.35
N VAL A 187 7.70 -5.96 7.56
CA VAL A 187 8.04 -4.66 6.96
C VAL A 187 8.27 -3.61 8.04
N GLN A 188 7.40 -3.53 9.04
CA GLN A 188 7.54 -2.60 10.17
C GLN A 188 8.78 -2.92 11.00
N ALA A 189 9.02 -4.18 11.36
CA ALA A 189 10.21 -4.57 12.09
C ALA A 189 11.50 -4.20 11.34
N SER A 190 11.52 -4.40 10.01
CA SER A 190 12.64 -3.96 9.18
C SER A 190 12.82 -2.45 9.19
N ASP A 191 11.74 -1.67 9.19
CA ASP A 191 11.82 -0.23 9.31
C ASP A 191 12.49 0.12 10.66
N VAL A 192 11.98 -0.34 11.79
CA VAL A 192 12.53 0.01 13.13
C VAL A 192 13.98 -0.42 13.36
N LEU A 193 14.42 -1.49 12.72
CA LEU A 193 15.81 -1.96 12.80
C LEU A 193 16.77 -1.18 11.90
N GLN A 194 16.27 -0.40 10.93
CA GLN A 194 17.05 0.59 10.17
C GLN A 194 17.15 1.92 10.94
#